data_AF-A0A0N4VXL6-F1
#
_entry.id   AF-A0A0N4VXL6-F1
#
_cell.length_a   1.000
_cell.length_b   1.000
_cell.length_c   1.000
_cell.angle_alpha   90.00
_cell.angle_beta   90.00
_cell.angle_gamma   90.00
#
_symmetry.space_group_name_H-M   'P 1'
#
loop_
_entity.id
_entity.type
_entity.pdbx_description
1 polymer ?
#
loop_
_entity_poly.entity_id
_entity_poly.type
_entity_poly.pdbx_seq_one_letter_code
_entity_poly.pdbx_strand_id
1 'polypeptide(L)'
;NQLCESGRHDCDKNAQCIERGTNDYECVCKPGFLDRSPLPHRPGRKCLERVCLDDTKHDCHAAAVCQEVDGPEKYTCKCRDGYVDANKNKPGRECRELVNECLDSSLNDCDPAATCRDTPDSYECECPIGSRDISKDPSKPGRNCFGASYHLYLEGYRVTL
;
A
#
# COMPACT_ATOMS: atom_id res chain seq x y z
N ASN A 1 44.68 13.15 15.61
CA ASN A 1 45.21 13.39 14.26
C ASN A 1 44.63 14.75 13.83
N GLN A 2 44.45 15.10 12.56
CA GLN A 2 43.76 16.35 12.18
C GLN A 2 42.79 16.11 11.03
N LEU A 3 42.35 14.86 10.83
CA LEU A 3 41.60 14.49 9.62
C LEU A 3 40.22 15.13 9.61
N CYS A 4 39.54 15.14 10.76
CA CYS A 4 38.23 15.79 10.91
C CYS A 4 38.32 17.31 10.76
N GLU A 5 39.25 17.97 11.45
CA GLU A 5 39.41 19.43 11.40
C GLU A 5 39.90 19.94 10.04
N SER A 6 40.77 19.17 9.37
CA SER A 6 41.28 19.52 8.03
C SER A 6 40.34 19.13 6.89
N GLY A 7 39.16 18.56 7.18
CA GLY A 7 38.19 18.12 6.17
C GLY A 7 38.68 16.97 5.29
N ARG A 8 39.75 16.26 5.69
CA ARG A 8 40.30 15.11 4.96
C ARG A 8 39.57 13.82 5.33
N HIS A 9 38.26 13.84 5.14
CA HIS A 9 37.37 12.70 5.39
C HIS A 9 36.22 12.65 4.37
N ASP A 10 35.69 11.46 4.11
CA ASP A 10 34.50 11.25 3.28
C ASP A 10 33.21 11.04 4.10
N CYS A 11 33.09 11.59 5.31
CA CYS A 11 31.86 11.46 6.10
C CYS A 11 30.67 12.13 5.39
N ASP A 12 29.46 11.58 5.54
CA ASP A 12 28.23 12.23 5.12
C ASP A 12 28.07 13.60 5.82
N LYS A 13 27.44 14.58 5.17
CA LYS A 13 27.12 15.89 5.77
C LYS A 13 26.29 15.78 7.05
N ASN A 14 25.48 14.73 7.15
CA ASN A 14 24.64 14.37 8.28
C ASN A 14 25.33 13.40 9.25
N ALA A 15 26.64 13.14 9.07
CA ALA A 15 27.47 12.42 10.01
C ALA A 15 28.38 13.36 10.81
N GLN A 16 28.82 12.87 11.96
CA GLN A 16 29.89 13.43 12.77
C GLN A 16 31.18 12.65 12.50
N CYS A 17 32.27 13.36 12.23
CA CYS A 17 33.61 12.79 12.14
C CYS A 17 34.22 12.68 13.56
N ILE A 18 34.79 11.54 13.89
CA ILE A 18 35.42 11.24 15.19
C ILE A 18 36.83 10.73 14.93
N GLU A 19 37.84 11.40 15.46
CA GLU A 19 39.23 10.97 15.27
C GLU A 19 39.53 9.66 16.03
N ARG A 20 40.26 8.76 15.37
CA ARG A 20 40.74 7.50 15.94
C ARG A 20 42.24 7.36 15.69
N GLY A 21 43.00 6.98 16.72
CA GLY A 21 44.44 6.71 16.60
C GLY A 21 45.27 7.74 15.80
N THR A 22 46.35 7.25 15.21
CA THR A 22 47.22 8.02 14.30
C THR A 22 46.71 7.92 12.86
N ASN A 23 46.23 9.03 12.31
CA ASN A 23 45.74 9.14 10.93
C ASN A 23 44.55 8.24 10.58
N ASP A 24 43.65 8.01 11.55
CA ASP A 24 42.42 7.26 11.36
C ASP A 24 41.20 8.04 11.90
N TYR A 25 40.00 7.72 11.43
CA TYR A 25 38.78 8.38 11.84
C TYR A 25 37.56 7.53 11.52
N GLU A 26 36.50 7.77 12.30
CA GLU A 26 35.23 7.09 12.21
C GLU A 26 34.14 8.12 11.91
N CYS A 27 33.17 7.77 11.07
CA CYS A 27 32.00 8.60 10.84
C CYS A 27 30.79 7.95 11.49
N VAL A 28 30.00 8.74 12.21
CA VAL A 28 28.78 8.27 12.88
C VAL A 28 27.63 9.19 12.48
N CYS A 29 26.51 8.63 12.01
CA CYS A 29 25.34 9.45 11.69
C CYS A 29 24.86 10.25 12.92
N LYS A 30 24.52 11.52 12.70
CA LYS A 30 23.99 12.39 13.76
C LYS A 30 22.65 11.84 14.32
N PRO A 31 22.24 12.23 15.53
CA PRO A 31 20.92 11.90 16.06
C PRO A 31 19.81 12.27 15.07
N GLY A 32 18.82 11.40 14.91
CA GLY A 32 17.75 11.56 13.92
C GLY A 32 18.11 11.10 12.51
N PHE A 33 19.31 10.58 12.26
CA PHE A 33 19.70 9.97 11.00
C PHE A 33 19.94 8.46 11.16
N LEU A 34 19.70 7.72 10.07
CA LEU A 34 19.88 6.27 9.93
C LEU A 34 21.05 6.00 8.98
N ASP A 35 21.96 5.14 9.41
CA ASP A 35 23.08 4.71 8.58
C ASP A 35 22.61 3.74 7.49
N ARG A 36 22.83 4.12 6.23
CA ARG A 36 22.58 3.32 5.03
C ARG A 36 23.85 3.18 4.19
N SER A 37 25.02 3.33 4.81
CA SER A 37 26.30 3.20 4.13
C SER A 37 26.40 1.81 3.49
N PRO A 38 26.88 1.71 2.23
CA PRO A 38 26.90 0.45 1.50
C PRO A 38 27.91 -0.56 2.07
N LEU A 39 28.93 -0.06 2.77
CA LEU A 39 29.99 -0.87 3.36
C LEU A 39 29.83 -0.89 4.89
N PRO A 40 29.55 -2.06 5.51
CA PRO A 40 29.34 -2.17 6.96
C PRO A 40 30.54 -1.71 7.81
N HIS A 41 31.75 -1.82 7.28
CA HIS A 41 32.99 -1.40 7.94
C HIS A 41 33.34 0.09 7.70
N ARG A 42 32.52 0.82 6.93
CA ARG A 42 32.65 2.27 6.73
C ARG A 42 31.30 2.94 7.03
N PRO A 43 30.90 3.00 8.31
CA PRO A 43 29.66 3.67 8.71
C PRO A 43 29.72 5.18 8.44
N GLY A 44 28.56 5.84 8.50
CA GLY A 44 28.42 7.29 8.45
C GLY A 44 28.81 7.92 7.10
N ARG A 45 28.88 7.15 6.02
CA ARG A 45 29.10 7.63 4.64
C ARG A 45 27.81 7.94 3.91
N LYS A 46 26.70 7.40 4.41
CA LYS A 46 25.35 7.67 3.93
C LYS A 46 24.37 7.68 5.09
N CYS A 47 23.87 8.87 5.43
CA CYS A 47 22.97 9.08 6.56
C CYS A 47 21.63 9.63 6.10
N LEU A 48 20.60 8.79 6.12
CA LEU A 48 19.22 9.17 5.77
C LEU A 48 18.50 9.76 6.97
N GLU A 49 17.67 10.78 6.76
CA GLU A 49 16.81 11.33 7.82
C GLU A 49 15.82 10.25 8.29
N ARG A 50 15.57 10.15 9.60
CA ARG A 50 14.57 9.25 10.18
C ARG A 50 13.21 9.93 10.23
N VAL A 51 12.56 10.07 9.08
CA VAL A 51 11.23 10.68 8.94
C VAL A 51 10.15 9.78 9.57
N CYS A 52 10.21 8.46 9.33
CA CYS A 52 9.20 7.48 9.73
C CYS A 52 9.11 7.20 11.24
N LEU A 53 9.98 7.81 12.06
CA LEU A 53 9.89 7.71 13.52
C LEU A 53 9.05 8.81 14.14
N ASP A 54 8.67 9.82 13.36
CA ASP A 54 7.96 11.00 13.82
C ASP A 54 6.78 11.25 12.89
N ASP A 55 5.58 10.90 13.37
CA ASP A 55 4.33 11.05 12.61
C ASP A 55 4.04 12.51 12.20
N THR A 56 4.73 13.50 12.78
CA THR A 56 4.61 14.90 12.37
C THR A 56 5.43 15.25 11.12
N LYS A 57 6.34 14.35 10.69
CA LYS A 57 7.24 14.57 9.54
C LYS A 57 6.80 13.87 8.26
N HIS A 58 5.77 13.04 8.32
CA HIS A 58 5.16 12.40 7.16
C HIS A 58 3.65 12.44 7.22
N ASP A 59 3.02 12.42 6.06
CA ASP A 59 1.56 12.34 5.93
C ASP A 59 1.08 10.92 5.57
N CYS A 60 1.81 9.84 5.94
CA CYS A 60 1.39 8.47 5.60
C CYS A 60 0.03 8.17 6.25
N HIS A 61 -0.81 7.39 5.57
CA HIS A 61 -2.06 6.92 6.16
C HIS A 61 -1.78 6.02 7.38
N ALA A 62 -2.67 6.00 8.37
CA ALA A 62 -2.50 5.17 9.58
C ALA A 62 -2.44 3.65 9.27
N ALA A 63 -3.05 3.24 8.15
CA ALA A 63 -2.96 1.88 7.62
C ALA A 63 -1.87 1.71 6.54
N ALA A 64 -0.88 2.61 6.49
CA ALA A 64 0.26 2.51 5.61
C ALA A 64 1.56 2.24 6.39
N VAL A 65 2.52 1.64 5.70
CA VAL A 65 3.89 1.47 6.13
C VAL A 65 4.72 2.62 5.56
N CYS A 66 5.42 3.34 6.44
CA CYS A 66 6.41 4.35 6.07
C CYS A 66 7.78 3.68 5.87
N GLN A 67 8.50 4.05 4.81
CA GLN A 67 9.84 3.56 4.52
C GLN A 67 10.78 4.71 4.17
N GLU A 68 11.93 4.78 4.85
CA GLU A 68 13.00 5.71 4.48
C GLU A 68 13.61 5.32 3.14
N VAL A 69 13.73 6.29 2.23
CA VAL A 69 14.35 6.08 0.92
C VAL A 69 15.50 7.04 0.70
N ASP A 70 16.50 6.56 -0.03
CA ASP A 70 17.57 7.41 -0.52
C ASP A 70 17.10 8.15 -1.77
N GLY A 71 16.85 9.44 -1.65
CA GLY A 71 16.35 10.25 -2.75
C GLY A 71 15.78 11.60 -2.31
N PRO A 72 15.25 12.39 -3.25
CA PRO A 72 14.69 13.70 -2.96
C PRO A 72 13.45 13.62 -2.05
N GLU A 73 12.65 12.57 -2.19
CA GLU A 73 11.41 12.37 -1.43
C GLU A 73 11.67 11.97 0.04
N LYS A 74 12.89 11.53 0.39
CA LYS A 74 13.36 11.06 1.72
C LYS A 74 12.64 9.84 2.31
N TYR A 75 11.35 9.68 2.05
CA TYR A 75 10.53 8.56 2.51
C TYR A 75 9.45 8.23 1.47
N THR A 76 8.89 7.03 1.58
CA THR A 76 7.71 6.60 0.82
C THR A 76 6.68 5.97 1.75
N CYS A 77 5.41 6.02 1.34
CA CYS A 77 4.32 5.35 2.04
C CYS A 77 3.73 4.26 1.13
N LYS A 78 3.32 3.14 1.73
CA LYS A 78 2.62 2.06 1.03
C LYS A 78 1.54 1.50 1.94
N CYS A 79 0.32 1.27 1.44
CA CYS A 79 -0.71 0.59 2.22
C CYS A 79 -0.20 -0.77 2.74
N ARG A 80 -0.53 -1.08 3.99
CA ARG A 80 -0.17 -2.36 4.63
C ARG A 80 -0.95 -3.51 3.99
N ASP A 81 -0.49 -4.73 4.20
CA ASP A 81 -1.18 -5.92 3.69
C ASP A 81 -2.63 -5.98 4.19
N GLY A 82 -3.55 -6.34 3.30
CA GLY A 82 -5.00 -6.26 3.55
C GLY A 82 -5.61 -4.89 3.28
N TYR A 83 -4.88 -3.94 2.69
CA TYR A 83 -5.41 -2.64 2.28
C TYR A 83 -5.06 -2.32 0.83
N VAL A 84 -5.99 -1.68 0.12
CA VAL A 84 -5.82 -1.14 -1.23
C VAL A 84 -5.65 0.38 -1.19
N ASP A 85 -4.92 0.92 -2.15
CA ASP A 85 -4.75 2.35 -2.30
C ASP A 85 -5.83 2.96 -3.19
N ALA A 86 -6.64 3.83 -2.61
CA ALA A 86 -7.69 4.53 -3.34
C ALA A 86 -7.13 5.66 -4.22
N ASN A 87 -5.90 6.13 -3.99
CA ASN A 87 -5.29 7.23 -4.71
C ASN A 87 -3.91 6.86 -5.27
N LYS A 88 -3.92 6.29 -6.48
CA LYS A 88 -2.72 5.86 -7.20
C LYS A 88 -1.71 7.00 -7.47
N ASN A 89 -2.14 8.26 -7.45
CA ASN A 89 -1.25 9.41 -7.67
C ASN A 89 -0.40 9.73 -6.44
N LYS A 90 -0.87 9.36 -5.24
CA LYS A 90 -0.16 9.62 -4.00
C LYS A 90 -0.23 8.38 -3.10
N PRO A 91 0.65 7.38 -3.34
CA PRO A 91 0.57 6.10 -2.66
C PRO A 91 0.70 6.18 -1.14
N GLY A 92 0.03 5.27 -0.45
CA GLY A 92 0.02 5.08 1.00
C GLY A 92 -0.67 6.20 1.77
N ARG A 93 -1.46 7.06 1.12
CA ARG A 93 -2.17 8.19 1.76
C ARG A 93 -3.66 7.96 1.92
N GLU A 94 -4.24 7.11 1.08
CA GLU A 94 -5.64 6.76 1.12
C GLU A 94 -5.79 5.24 1.08
N CYS A 95 -5.60 4.58 2.22
CA CYS A 95 -5.69 3.12 2.31
C CYS A 95 -7.06 2.67 2.78
N ARG A 96 -7.71 1.78 2.01
CA ARG A 96 -9.00 1.17 2.34
C ARG A 96 -8.81 -0.32 2.59
N GLU A 97 -9.57 -0.89 3.52
CA GLU A 97 -9.51 -2.32 3.80
C GLU A 97 -9.94 -3.12 2.57
N LEU A 98 -9.20 -4.18 2.28
CA LEU A 98 -9.63 -5.23 1.36
C LEU A 98 -10.65 -6.08 2.10
N VAL A 99 -11.92 -5.91 1.74
CA VAL A 99 -13.03 -6.68 2.26
C VAL A 99 -13.58 -7.49 1.11
N ASN A 100 -13.79 -8.79 1.30
CA ASN A 100 -14.52 -9.58 0.32
C ASN A 100 -16.02 -9.49 0.63
N GLU A 101 -16.72 -8.57 -0.01
CA GLU A 101 -18.14 -8.35 0.24
C GLU A 101 -19.01 -9.52 -0.24
N CYS A 102 -18.48 -10.41 -1.08
CA CYS A 102 -19.19 -11.59 -1.55
C CYS A 102 -19.28 -12.73 -0.53
N LEU A 103 -18.45 -12.72 0.54
CA LEU A 103 -18.52 -13.72 1.60
C LEU A 103 -19.69 -13.51 2.56
N ASP A 104 -20.27 -12.30 2.58
CA ASP A 104 -21.39 -11.94 3.44
C ASP A 104 -22.40 -11.11 2.65
N SER A 105 -23.61 -11.63 2.46
CA SER A 105 -24.68 -10.95 1.72
C SER A 105 -25.12 -9.62 2.34
N SER A 106 -24.75 -9.33 3.60
CA SER A 106 -25.01 -8.03 4.23
C SER A 106 -23.98 -6.95 3.86
N LEU A 107 -22.85 -7.34 3.26
CA LEU A 107 -21.79 -6.43 2.81
C LEU A 107 -21.92 -6.03 1.33
N ASN A 108 -22.80 -6.70 0.58
CA ASN A 108 -23.06 -6.38 -0.82
C ASN A 108 -24.54 -6.11 -1.10
N ASP A 109 -24.83 -5.35 -2.15
CA ASP A 109 -26.18 -5.02 -2.61
C ASP A 109 -26.56 -5.73 -3.91
N CYS A 110 -25.96 -6.90 -4.21
CA CYS A 110 -26.25 -7.68 -5.41
C CYS A 110 -27.72 -8.13 -5.44
N ASP A 111 -28.29 -8.22 -6.63
CA ASP A 111 -29.54 -8.96 -6.79
C ASP A 111 -29.31 -10.41 -6.29
N PRO A 112 -30.24 -11.02 -5.53
CA PRO A 112 -30.08 -12.40 -5.06
C PRO A 112 -29.84 -13.44 -6.18
N ALA A 113 -30.25 -13.14 -7.42
CA ALA A 113 -29.97 -13.97 -8.59
C ALA A 113 -28.64 -13.61 -9.28
N ALA A 114 -28.00 -12.50 -8.96
CA ALA A 114 -26.74 -12.08 -9.55
C ALA A 114 -25.54 -12.84 -8.96
N THR A 115 -24.47 -12.92 -9.74
CA THR A 115 -23.17 -13.41 -9.28
C THR A 115 -22.38 -12.24 -8.70
N CYS A 116 -21.88 -12.42 -7.47
CA CYS A 116 -20.96 -11.48 -6.85
C CYS A 116 -19.51 -11.81 -7.18
N ARG A 117 -18.78 -10.80 -7.64
CA ARG A 117 -17.34 -10.87 -7.89
C ARG A 117 -16.61 -9.84 -7.04
N ASP A 118 -15.79 -10.34 -6.13
CA ASP A 118 -14.89 -9.52 -5.31
C ASP A 118 -13.77 -8.92 -6.18
N THR A 119 -13.40 -7.67 -5.89
CA THR A 119 -12.33 -6.95 -6.58
C THR A 119 -11.43 -6.23 -5.57
N PRO A 120 -10.19 -5.86 -5.93
CA PRO A 120 -9.33 -5.15 -5.00
C PRO A 120 -9.85 -3.78 -4.55
N ASP A 121 -10.71 -3.14 -5.34
CA ASP A 121 -11.22 -1.80 -5.03
C ASP A 121 -12.62 -1.83 -4.35
N SER A 122 -13.41 -2.89 -4.59
CA SER A 122 -14.74 -3.19 -4.00
C SER A 122 -15.30 -4.51 -4.60
N TYR A 123 -16.57 -4.57 -5.04
CA TYR A 123 -17.20 -5.76 -5.65
C TYR A 123 -18.08 -5.41 -6.85
N GLU A 124 -18.26 -6.37 -7.75
CA GLU A 124 -19.03 -6.27 -8.98
C GLU A 124 -20.23 -7.23 -8.98
N CYS A 125 -21.40 -6.64 -9.27
CA CYS A 125 -22.70 -7.19 -9.68
C CYS A 125 -22.76 -7.80 -11.10
N GLU A 126 -22.96 -9.10 -11.33
CA GLU A 126 -23.28 -9.58 -12.69
C GLU A 126 -24.57 -10.40 -12.75
N CYS A 127 -25.53 -9.96 -13.58
CA CYS A 127 -26.76 -10.70 -13.82
C CYS A 127 -26.50 -12.01 -14.58
N PRO A 128 -27.24 -13.10 -14.31
CA PRO A 128 -27.07 -14.37 -15.03
C PRO A 128 -27.23 -14.24 -16.55
N ILE A 129 -26.51 -15.08 -17.29
CA ILE A 129 -26.65 -15.17 -18.75
C ILE A 129 -28.13 -15.43 -19.12
N GLY A 130 -28.65 -14.64 -20.06
CA GLY A 130 -30.04 -14.72 -20.51
C GLY A 130 -31.02 -13.90 -19.68
N SER A 131 -30.58 -13.27 -18.58
CA SER A 131 -31.35 -12.25 -17.87
C SER A 131 -30.98 -10.84 -18.34
N ARG A 132 -31.87 -9.87 -18.09
CA ARG A 132 -31.66 -8.47 -18.42
C ARG A 132 -31.38 -7.68 -17.15
N ASP A 133 -30.28 -6.93 -17.15
CA ASP A 133 -30.00 -5.95 -16.12
C ASP A 133 -30.91 -4.73 -16.30
N ILE A 134 -31.68 -4.42 -15.26
CA ILE A 134 -32.58 -3.27 -15.18
C ILE A 134 -32.24 -2.37 -13.97
N SER A 135 -30.99 -2.41 -13.52
CA SER A 135 -30.45 -1.55 -12.47
C SER A 135 -30.60 -0.07 -12.87
N LYS A 136 -30.98 0.77 -11.90
CA LYS A 136 -31.22 2.22 -12.16
C LYS A 136 -29.92 2.99 -12.39
N ASP A 137 -28.85 2.56 -11.75
CA ASP A 137 -27.53 3.19 -11.82
C ASP A 137 -26.65 2.41 -12.81
N PRO A 138 -26.27 2.98 -13.96
CA PRO A 138 -25.41 2.33 -14.93
C PRO A 138 -24.01 1.98 -14.40
N SER A 139 -23.55 2.65 -13.34
CA SER A 139 -22.26 2.36 -12.69
C SER A 139 -22.32 1.17 -11.72
N LYS A 140 -23.53 0.69 -11.42
CA LYS A 140 -23.79 -0.43 -10.51
C LYS A 140 -24.71 -1.46 -11.19
N PRO A 141 -24.19 -2.24 -12.15
CA PRO A 141 -24.93 -3.35 -12.75
C PRO A 141 -25.16 -4.48 -11.73
N GLY A 142 -26.04 -5.42 -12.08
CA GLY A 142 -26.28 -6.64 -11.30
C GLY A 142 -27.03 -6.46 -9.99
N ARG A 143 -27.66 -5.30 -9.76
CA ARG A 143 -28.44 -4.98 -8.55
C ARG A 143 -29.94 -5.21 -8.74
N ASN A 144 -30.36 -5.39 -9.99
CA ASN A 144 -31.73 -5.74 -10.36
C ASN A 144 -31.74 -6.53 -11.68
N CYS A 145 -31.95 -7.84 -11.60
CA CYS A 145 -31.92 -8.75 -12.74
C CYS A 145 -33.33 -9.26 -13.08
N PHE A 146 -33.78 -9.04 -14.32
CA PHE A 146 -35.08 -9.48 -14.79
C PHE A 146 -34.99 -10.68 -15.73
N GLY A 147 -35.84 -11.69 -15.52
CA GLY A 147 -35.92 -12.88 -16.38
C GLY A 147 -35.01 -14.04 -15.97
N ALA A 148 -34.46 -14.03 -14.74
CA ALA A 148 -33.63 -15.12 -14.19
C ALA A 148 -34.40 -16.45 -13.95
N SER A 149 -35.66 -16.56 -14.37
CA SER A 149 -36.53 -17.71 -14.13
C SER A 149 -36.37 -18.88 -15.11
N TYR A 150 -35.37 -18.87 -16.00
CA TYR A 150 -35.23 -19.90 -17.05
C TYR A 150 -33.94 -20.74 -17.02
N HIS A 151 -33.11 -20.62 -15.98
CA HIS A 151 -31.86 -21.40 -15.88
C HIS A 151 -31.80 -22.41 -14.71
N LEU A 152 -32.93 -22.66 -14.03
CA LEU A 152 -33.10 -23.82 -13.14
C LEU A 152 -33.31 -25.15 -13.90
N TYR A 153 -33.23 -25.16 -15.23
CA TYR A 153 -33.61 -26.31 -16.06
C TYR A 153 -32.49 -26.99 -16.86
N LEU A 154 -31.21 -26.74 -16.54
CA LEU A 154 -30.10 -27.43 -17.22
C LEU A 154 -29.36 -28.48 -16.38
N GLU A 155 -29.86 -28.81 -15.18
CA GLU A 155 -29.42 -29.97 -14.37
C GLU A 155 -30.61 -30.91 -14.05
N GLY A 156 -31.43 -31.23 -15.07
CA GLY A 156 -32.00 -32.58 -15.19
C GLY A 156 -33.22 -33.04 -14.36
N TYR A 157 -34.19 -32.21 -13.97
CA TYR A 157 -35.46 -32.73 -13.41
C TYR A 157 -36.72 -32.21 -14.12
N ARG A 158 -37.54 -33.16 -14.60
CA ARG A 158 -38.88 -32.94 -15.19
C ARG A 158 -39.84 -32.45 -14.10
N VAL A 159 -40.64 -31.43 -14.41
CA VAL A 159 -41.91 -31.20 -13.71
C VAL A 159 -43.04 -31.35 -14.72
N THR A 160 -43.83 -32.39 -14.49
CA THR A 160 -45.09 -32.69 -15.16
C THR A 160 -46.12 -31.63 -14.79
N LEU A 161 -46.83 -31.07 -15.77
CA LEU A 161 -48.16 -30.47 -15.56
C LEU A 161 -49.23 -31.56 -15.67
#